data_AF-A0A926RXP4-F1
#
_entry.id   AF-A0A926RXP4-F1
#
_cell.length_a   1.000
_cell.length_b   1.000
_cell.length_c   1.000
_cell.angle_alpha   90.00
_cell.angle_beta   90.00
_cell.angle_gamma   90.00
#
_symmetry.space_group_name_H-M   'P 1'
#
loop_
_entity.id
_entity.type
_entity.pdbx_description
1 polymer ?
#
loop_
_entity_poly.entity_id
_entity_poly.type
_entity_poly.pdbx_seq_one_letter_code
_entity_poly.pdbx_strand_id
1 'polypeptide(L)'
;MDLQLKQLLDITLRMMKDVYDTRAMLVHALQSEKVMILSEETDPINTILDALEVPEEREDYILGMLYEYLDGNMTHEEILLAMDSQYEGV
;
A
#
# COMPACT_ATOMS: atom_id res chain seq x y z
N MET A 1 12.88 -10.33 -4.65
CA MET A 1 12.00 -10.84 -3.56
C MET A 1 11.65 -12.31 -3.82
N ASP A 2 11.36 -13.15 -2.81
CA ASP A 2 10.92 -14.53 -3.10
C ASP A 2 9.50 -14.56 -3.70
N LEU A 3 9.16 -15.65 -4.41
CA LEU A 3 7.89 -15.75 -5.13
C LEU A 3 6.66 -15.73 -4.21
N GLN A 4 6.74 -16.31 -3.02
CA GLN A 4 5.62 -16.36 -2.08
C GLN A 4 5.35 -14.98 -1.51
N LEU A 5 6.40 -14.27 -1.09
CA LEU A 5 6.30 -12.91 -0.58
C LEU A 5 5.75 -11.96 -1.65
N LYS A 6 6.22 -12.09 -2.90
CA LYS A 6 5.71 -11.28 -4.02
C LYS A 6 4.22 -11.50 -4.30
N GLN A 7 3.76 -12.75 -4.22
CA GLN A 7 2.33 -13.07 -4.38
C GLN A 7 1.47 -12.52 -3.23
N LEU A 8 1.97 -12.60 -2.00
CA LEU A 8 1.29 -12.01 -0.85
C LEU A 8 1.21 -10.49 -0.97
N LEU A 9 2.28 -9.84 -1.40
CA LEU A 9 2.32 -8.40 -1.64
C LEU A 9 1.32 -7.99 -2.74
N ASP A 10 1.27 -8.70 -3.86
CA ASP A 10 0.28 -8.50 -4.94
C ASP A 10 -1.16 -8.52 -4.40
N ILE A 11 -1.53 -9.57 -3.66
CA ILE A 11 -2.86 -9.69 -3.06
C ILE A 11 -3.13 -8.54 -2.09
N THR A 12 -2.17 -8.21 -1.22
CA THR A 12 -2.32 -7.21 -0.17
C THR A 12 -2.51 -5.82 -0.76
N LEU A 13 -1.71 -5.45 -1.77
CA LEU A 13 -1.83 -4.18 -2.48
C LEU A 13 -3.17 -4.03 -3.20
N ARG A 14 -3.73 -5.12 -3.75
CA ARG A 14 -5.08 -5.09 -4.35
C ARG A 14 -6.15 -4.85 -3.28
N MET A 15 -6.10 -5.61 -2.19
CA MET A 15 -7.07 -5.47 -1.10
C MET A 15 -7.02 -4.08 -0.48
N MET A 16 -5.82 -3.53 -0.28
CA MET A 16 -5.66 -2.15 0.17
C MET A 16 -6.30 -1.16 -0.80
N LYS A 17 -6.00 -1.27 -2.10
CA LYS A 17 -6.57 -0.36 -3.10
C LYS A 17 -8.09 -0.39 -3.11
N ASP A 18 -8.69 -1.59 -3.06
CA ASP A 18 -10.15 -1.75 -3.00
C ASP A 18 -10.75 -1.07 -1.76
N VAL A 19 -10.11 -1.19 -0.59
CA VAL A 19 -10.56 -0.55 0.64
C VAL A 19 -10.46 0.98 0.55
N TYR A 20 -9.34 1.51 0.06
CA TYR A 20 -9.12 2.95 -0.07
C TYR A 20 -10.05 3.57 -1.12
N ASP A 21 -10.28 2.89 -2.24
CA ASP A 21 -11.23 3.32 -3.27
C ASP A 21 -12.66 3.30 -2.74
N THR A 22 -13.04 2.25 -2.00
CA THR A 22 -14.35 2.18 -1.33
C THR A 22 -14.51 3.33 -0.33
N ARG A 23 -13.46 3.66 0.43
CA ARG A 23 -13.46 4.80 1.33
C ARG A 23 -13.67 6.11 0.58
N ALA A 24 -12.92 6.34 -0.49
CA ALA A 24 -13.05 7.55 -1.30
C ALA A 24 -14.46 7.69 -1.89
N MET A 25 -15.04 6.60 -2.39
CA MET A 25 -16.42 6.57 -2.88
C MET A 25 -17.42 6.94 -1.78
N LEU A 26 -17.27 6.39 -0.57
CA LEU A 26 -18.16 6.70 0.55
C LEU A 26 -17.99 8.14 1.05
N VAL A 27 -16.77 8.67 1.12
CA VAL A 27 -16.51 10.08 1.47
C VAL A 27 -17.26 11.00 0.51
N HIS A 28 -17.17 10.72 -0.80
CA HIS A 28 -17.87 11.48 -1.83
C HIS A 28 -19.40 11.34 -1.71
N ALA A 29 -19.91 10.11 -1.55
CA ALA A 29 -21.35 9.85 -1.47
C ALA A 29 -22.02 10.43 -0.22
N LEU A 30 -21.32 10.40 0.92
CA LEU A 30 -21.82 10.90 2.21
C LEU A 30 -21.48 12.37 2.45
N GLN A 31 -20.70 13.00 1.57
CA GLN A 31 -20.15 14.35 1.75
C GLN A 31 -19.48 14.53 3.13
N SER A 32 -18.79 13.50 3.58
CA SER A 32 -18.20 13.42 4.91
C SER A 32 -16.79 12.87 4.84
N GLU A 33 -15.81 13.66 5.29
CA GLU A 33 -14.41 13.25 5.36
C GLU A 33 -14.15 12.23 6.49
N LYS A 34 -15.12 12.03 7.39
CA LYS A 34 -15.00 11.16 8.56
C LYS A 34 -15.36 9.70 8.31
N VAL A 35 -15.42 9.28 7.04
CA VAL A 35 -15.63 7.85 6.74
C VAL A 35 -14.35 7.09 7.06
N MET A 36 -14.46 6.22 8.06
CA MET A 36 -13.39 5.33 8.50
C MET A 36 -13.83 3.89 8.23
N ILE A 37 -13.08 3.20 7.36
CA ILE A 37 -13.33 1.80 7.02
C ILE A 37 -12.37 0.88 7.76
N LEU A 38 -11.12 1.30 7.90
CA LEU A 38 -10.10 0.57 8.64
C LEU A 38 -10.15 0.95 10.11
N SER A 39 -9.88 -0.02 10.98
CA SER A 39 -9.69 0.23 12.42
C SER A 39 -8.47 1.13 12.63
N GLU A 40 -8.52 2.02 13.63
CA GLU A 40 -7.33 2.76 14.09
C GLU A 40 -6.23 1.81 14.58
N GLU A 41 -6.58 0.59 14.97
CA GLU A 41 -5.64 -0.45 15.41
C GLU A 41 -4.95 -1.18 14.24
N THR A 42 -5.31 -0.87 12.99
CA THR A 42 -4.78 -1.58 11.81
C THR A 42 -4.33 -0.56 10.77
N ASP A 43 -3.02 -0.33 10.72
CA ASP A 43 -2.38 0.39 9.63
C ASP A 43 -1.77 -0.61 8.64
N PRO A 44 -2.45 -0.88 7.51
CA PRO A 44 -1.96 -1.85 6.54
C PRO A 44 -0.69 -1.39 5.83
N ILE A 45 -0.41 -0.08 5.79
CA ILE A 45 0.83 0.44 5.20
C ILE A 45 2.01 0.07 6.11
N ASN A 46 1.94 0.42 7.40
CA ASN A 46 2.99 0.05 8.35
C ASN A 46 3.18 -1.46 8.44
N THR A 47 2.08 -2.23 8.39
CA THR A 47 2.15 -3.70 8.34
C THR A 47 2.93 -4.21 7.13
N ILE A 48 2.82 -3.58 5.95
CA ILE A 48 3.60 -3.94 4.77
C ILE A 48 5.08 -3.60 4.97
N LEU A 49 5.39 -2.42 5.50
CA LEU A 49 6.78 -2.00 5.74
C LEU A 49 7.49 -2.97 6.69
N ASP A 50 6.82 -3.32 7.80
CA ASP A 50 7.30 -4.29 8.78
C ASP A 50 7.51 -5.67 8.13
N ALA A 51 6.55 -6.15 7.34
CA ALA A 51 6.63 -7.46 6.70
C ALA A 51 7.71 -7.56 5.62
N LEU A 52 8.05 -6.44 4.97
CA LEU A 52 9.12 -6.36 3.98
C LEU A 52 10.49 -6.10 4.61
N GLU A 53 10.56 -5.92 5.93
CA GLU A 53 11.77 -5.59 6.68
C GLU A 53 12.52 -4.39 6.06
N VAL A 54 11.75 -3.37 5.65
CA VAL A 54 12.29 -2.19 4.96
C VAL A 54 13.26 -1.46 5.90
N PRO A 55 14.50 -1.16 5.47
CA PRO A 55 15.41 -0.34 6.26
C PRO A 55 14.82 1.05 6.50
N GLU A 56 14.97 1.59 7.70
CA GLU A 56 14.45 2.93 8.10
C GLU A 56 14.85 4.03 7.08
N GLU A 57 16.05 3.94 6.52
CA GLU A 57 16.59 4.85 5.49
C GLU A 57 15.78 4.86 4.18
N ARG A 58 14.98 3.82 3.92
CA ARG A 58 14.16 3.63 2.72
C ARG A 58 12.66 3.70 3.00
N GLU A 59 12.27 3.81 4.28
CA GLU A 59 10.88 3.76 4.70
C GLU A 59 10.06 4.89 4.06
N ASP A 60 10.54 6.13 4.14
CA ASP A 60 9.91 7.31 3.51
C ASP A 60 9.69 7.14 2.00
N TYR A 61 10.65 6.51 1.33
CA TYR A 61 10.57 6.28 -0.11
C TYR A 61 9.49 5.24 -0.45
N ILE A 62 9.48 4.12 0.28
CA ILE A 62 8.50 3.04 0.08
C ILE A 62 7.10 3.53 0.43
N LEU A 63 6.96 4.29 1.53
CA LEU A 63 5.73 4.99 1.91
C LEU A 63 5.22 5.87 0.78
N GLY A 64 6.08 6.71 0.21
CA GLY A 64 5.74 7.58 -0.92
C GLY A 64 5.17 6.79 -2.10
N MET A 65 5.82 5.68 -2.48
CA MET A 65 5.32 4.83 -3.57
C MET A 65 3.95 4.20 -3.26
N LEU A 66 3.72 3.77 -2.02
CA LEU A 66 2.42 3.23 -1.60
C LEU A 66 1.33 4.29 -1.69
N TYR A 67 1.60 5.53 -1.27
CA TYR A 67 0.63 6.63 -1.40
C TYR A 67 0.33 6.96 -2.86
N GLU A 68 1.34 7.06 -3.73
CA GLU A 68 1.12 7.30 -5.16
C GLU A 68 0.28 6.17 -5.81
N TYR A 69 0.46 4.92 -5.40
CA TYR A 69 -0.36 3.80 -5.82
C TYR A 69 -1.81 3.90 -5.32
N LEU A 70 -2.00 4.22 -4.04
CA LEU A 70 -3.33 4.38 -3.44
C LEU A 70 -4.09 5.57 -4.03
N ASP A 71 -3.41 6.66 -4.38
CA ASP A 71 -3.98 7.82 -5.04
C ASP A 71 -4.25 7.59 -6.54
N GLY A 72 -3.76 6.47 -7.10
CA GLY A 72 -3.97 6.10 -8.50
C GLY A 72 -3.00 6.75 -9.48
N ASN A 73 -1.94 7.40 -8.99
CA ASN A 73 -0.86 7.97 -9.80
C ASN A 73 0.18 6.92 -10.21
N MET A 74 0.19 5.76 -9.55
CA MET A 74 1.01 4.61 -9.89
C MET A 74 0.13 3.37 -10.12
N THR A 75 0.41 2.62 -11.17
CA THR A 75 -0.31 1.38 -11.48
C THR A 75 0.15 0.24 -10.58
N HIS A 76 -0.68 -0.81 -10.51
CA HIS A 76 -0.38 -2.00 -9.74
C HIS A 76 0.90 -2.73 -10.21
N GLU A 77 1.16 -2.75 -11.52
CA GLU A 77 2.37 -3.36 -12.07
C GLU A 77 3.62 -2.54 -11.72
N GLU A 78 3.52 -1.21 -11.79
CA GLU A 78 4.62 -0.31 -11.44
C GLU A 78 5.01 -0.41 -9.96
N ILE A 79 4.05 -0.44 -9.03
CA ILE A 79 4.35 -0.57 -7.60
C ILE A 79 4.99 -1.92 -7.29
N LEU A 80 4.52 -3.02 -7.89
CA LEU A 80 5.12 -4.33 -7.69
C LEU A 80 6.56 -4.39 -8.20
N LEU A 81 6.81 -3.81 -9.37
CA LEU A 81 8.16 -3.76 -9.94
C LEU A 81 9.09 -2.87 -9.12
N ALA A 82 8.60 -1.72 -8.64
CA ALA A 82 9.37 -0.82 -7.79
C ALA A 82 9.73 -1.49 -6.45
N MET A 83 8.76 -2.14 -5.80
CA MET A 83 8.98 -2.87 -4.55
C MET A 83 9.99 -4.02 -4.71
N ASP A 84 9.89 -4.80 -5.78
CA ASP A 84 10.83 -5.90 -6.05
C ASP A 84 12.25 -5.37 -6.29
N SER A 85 12.38 -4.27 -7.03
CA SER A 85 13.68 -3.62 -7.30
C SER A 85 14.32 -3.08 -6.02
N GLN A 86 13.51 -2.48 -5.12
CA GLN A 86 14.02 -2.00 -3.84
C GLN A 86 14.41 -3.14 -2.91
N TYR A 87 13.69 -4.27 -2.95
CA TYR A 87 13.96 -5.46 -2.15
C TYR A 87 15.25 -6.19 -2.59
N GLU A 88 15.54 -6.25 -3.89
CA GLU A 88 16.80 -6.83 -4.40
C GLU A 88 18.04 -5.96 -4.11
N GLY A 89 17.84 -4.68 -3.81
CA GLY A 89 18.90 -3.76 -3.39
C GLY A 89 19.22 -3.80 -1.89
N VAL A 90 18.66 -4.75 -1.13
CA VAL A 90 18.91 -4.99 0.31
C VAL A 90 19.82 -6.20 0.49
#